data_AF-A0A4Q3UNE0-F1
#
_entry.id   AF-A0A4Q3UNE0-F1
#
_cell.length_a   1.000
_cell.length_b   1.000
_cell.length_c   1.000
_cell.angle_alpha   90.00
_cell.angle_beta   90.00
_cell.angle_gamma   90.00
#
_symmetry.space_group_name_H-M   'P 1'
#
loop_
_entity.id
_entity.type
_entity.pdbx_description
1 polymer ?
#
loop_
_entity_poly.entity_id
_entity_poly.type
_entity_poly.pdbx_seq_one_letter_code
_entity_poly.pdbx_strand_id
1 'polypeptide(L)' 'MTETAMTPHAVEPEALQSALARLLGERAVSLTVVRGELTLTVRATDYLSVMQSLRDAPEARFEQLIDLCGMDYQT' A
#
# COMPACT_ATOMS: atom_id res chain seq x y z
N MET A 1 1.38 19.87 -23.68
CA MET A 1 1.46 19.49 -22.25
C MET A 1 1.19 18.01 -22.23
N THR A 2 2.21 17.22 -21.91
CA THR A 2 2.30 15.79 -22.17
C THR A 2 1.25 15.01 -21.40
N GLU A 3 0.39 14.34 -22.15
CA GLU A 3 -0.53 13.31 -21.69
C GLU A 3 0.33 12.09 -21.34
N THR A 4 0.54 11.86 -20.04
CA THR A 4 1.16 10.62 -19.56
C THR A 4 0.19 9.49 -19.88
N ALA A 5 0.58 8.63 -20.83
CA ALA A 5 -0.16 7.42 -21.14
C ALA A 5 -0.37 6.60 -19.85
N MET A 6 -1.62 6.47 -19.41
CA MET A 6 -2.01 5.67 -18.27
C MET A 6 -1.85 4.20 -18.66
N THR A 7 -0.78 3.57 -18.18
CA THR A 7 -0.61 2.11 -18.27
C THR A 7 -1.83 1.46 -17.63
N PRO A 8 -2.46 0.44 -18.22
CA PRO A 8 -3.59 -0.23 -17.60
C PRO A 8 -3.09 -0.98 -16.36
N HIS A 9 -3.24 -0.37 -15.18
CA HIS A 9 -3.09 -1.07 -13.92
C HIS A 9 -4.30 -1.98 -13.73
N ALA A 10 -4.11 -3.19 -13.22
CA ALA A 10 -5.21 -4.13 -12.98
C ALA A 10 -6.25 -3.58 -11.97
N VAL A 11 -5.85 -2.61 -11.13
CA VAL A 11 -6.67 -1.90 -10.15
C VAL A 11 -6.16 -0.46 -10.02
N GLU A 12 -7.06 0.53 -10.02
CA GLU A 12 -6.72 1.93 -9.78
C GLU A 12 -6.25 2.15 -8.32
N PRO A 13 -5.17 2.91 -8.08
CA PRO A 13 -4.62 3.14 -6.74
C PRO A 13 -5.63 3.66 -5.71
N GLU A 14 -6.59 4.49 -6.12
CA GLU A 14 -7.65 5.05 -5.27
C GLU A 14 -8.68 3.99 -4.85
N ALA A 15 -8.95 3.03 -5.73
CA ALA A 15 -9.82 1.90 -5.41
C ALA A 15 -9.13 0.98 -4.40
N LEU A 16 -7.84 0.71 -4.59
CA LEU A 16 -7.02 -0.05 -3.65
C LEU A 16 -6.90 0.65 -2.30
N GLN A 17 -6.69 1.97 -2.29
CA GLN A 17 -6.65 2.79 -1.08
C GLN A 17 -7.93 2.59 -0.24
N SER A 18 -9.09 2.67 -0.89
CA SER A 18 -10.39 2.48 -0.23
C SER A 18 -10.56 1.07 0.34
N ALA A 19 -10.10 0.04 -0.39
CA ALA A 19 -10.12 -1.34 0.08
C ALA A 19 -9.21 -1.54 1.31
N LEU A 20 -7.99 -1.01 1.28
CA LEU A 20 -7.03 -1.13 2.38
C LEU A 20 -7.46 -0.33 3.62
N ALA A 21 -8.07 0.84 3.45
CA ALA A 21 -8.63 1.61 4.56
C ALA A 21 -9.68 0.80 5.34
N ARG A 22 -10.57 0.10 4.62
CA ARG A 22 -11.59 -0.77 5.23
C ARG A 22 -10.99 -2.02 5.85
N LEU A 23 -10.02 -2.66 5.20
CA LEU A 23 -9.38 -3.90 5.67
C LEU A 23 -8.54 -3.68 6.94
N LEU A 24 -7.78 -2.59 6.99
CA LEU A 24 -6.76 -2.38 8.02
C LEU A 24 -7.25 -1.53 9.19
N GLY A 25 -8.24 -0.67 8.99
CA GLY A 25 -8.76 0.22 10.02
C GLY A 25 -7.66 1.08 10.64
N GLU A 26 -7.61 1.16 11.96
CA GLU A 26 -6.64 1.99 12.70
C GLU A 26 -5.17 1.56 12.53
N ARG A 27 -4.91 0.36 12.00
CA ARG A 27 -3.55 -0.10 11.67
C ARG A 27 -2.95 0.64 10.48
N ALA A 28 -3.79 1.20 9.60
CA ALA A 28 -3.35 2.08 8.52
C ALA A 28 -3.20 3.51 9.06
N VAL A 29 -1.98 3.86 9.48
CA VAL A 29 -1.66 5.20 10.01
C VAL A 29 -1.80 6.25 8.92
N SER A 30 -1.36 5.95 7.70
CA SER A 30 -1.66 6.76 6.51
C SER A 30 -1.76 5.90 5.27
N LEU A 31 -2.58 6.36 4.33
CA LEU A 31 -2.66 5.85 2.96
C LEU A 31 -2.58 7.04 2.02
N THR A 32 -1.53 7.12 1.22
CA THR A 32 -1.28 8.29 0.36
C THR A 32 -1.02 7.84 -1.07
N VAL A 33 -1.74 8.43 -2.03
CA VAL A 33 -1.48 8.24 -3.46
C VAL A 33 -0.65 9.40 -3.97
N VAL A 34 0.53 9.12 -4.52
CA VAL A 34 1.41 10.11 -5.15
C VAL A 34 1.91 9.54 -6.46
N ARG A 35 1.74 10.27 -7.57
CA ARG A 35 2.17 9.83 -8.92
C ARG A 35 1.62 8.44 -9.32
N GLY A 36 0.40 8.10 -8.89
CA GLY A 36 -0.22 6.81 -9.18
C GLY A 36 0.30 5.65 -8.33
N GLU A 37 1.06 5.91 -7.27
CA GLU A 37 1.55 4.90 -6.34
C GLU A 37 0.91 5.07 -4.97
N LEU A 38 0.44 3.98 -4.37
CA LEU A 38 -0.15 3.96 -3.03
C LEU A 38 0.91 3.58 -1.99
N THR A 39 1.12 4.46 -1.01
CA THR A 39 1.97 4.21 0.17
C THR A 39 1.10 4.00 1.40
N LEU A 40 1.29 2.86 2.07
CA LEU A 40 0.69 2.54 3.38
C LEU A 40 1.74 2.72 4.48
N THR A 41 1.46 3.62 5.41
CA THR A 41 2.24 3.77 6.65
C THR A 41 1.57 3.00 7.78
N VAL A 42 2.34 2.22 8.53
CA VAL A 42 1.86 1.45 9.70
C VAL A 42 2.76 1.69 10.90
N ARG A 43 2.28 1.37 12.11
CA ARG A 43 3.14 1.32 13.29
C ARG A 43 4.05 0.11 13.21
N ALA A 44 5.25 0.22 13.77
CA ALA A 44 6.20 -0.89 13.84
C ALA A 44 5.62 -2.13 14.53
N THR A 45 4.78 -1.94 15.55
CA THR A 45 4.09 -3.03 16.28
C THR A 45 3.08 -3.78 15.42
N ASP A 46 2.51 -3.13 14.40
CA ASP A 46 1.45 -3.69 13.58
C ASP A 46 2.00 -4.37 12.31
N TYR A 47 3.26 -4.10 11.95
CA TYR A 47 3.89 -4.48 10.68
C TYR A 47 3.61 -5.93 10.29
N LEU A 48 3.97 -6.90 11.15
CA LEU A 48 3.81 -8.33 10.81
C LEU A 48 2.34 -8.70 10.58
N SER A 49 1.43 -8.21 11.42
CA SER A 49 -0.01 -8.51 11.31
C SER A 49 -0.63 -7.89 10.05
N VAL A 50 -0.15 -6.71 9.65
CA VAL A 50 -0.60 -6.04 8.44
C VAL A 50 -0.08 -6.78 7.22
N MET A 51 1.19 -7.19 7.18
CA MET A 51 1.75 -7.97 6.09
C MET A 51 1.02 -9.30 5.88
N GLN A 52 0.65 -9.99 6.98
CA GLN A 52 -0.21 -11.19 6.92
C GLN A 52 -1.60 -10.86 6.35
N SER A 53 -2.22 -9.76 6.78
CA SER A 53 -3.53 -9.33 6.26
C SER A 53 -3.46 -9.00 4.77
N LEU A 54 -2.43 -8.30 4.32
CA LEU A 54 -2.21 -7.95 2.91
C LEU A 54 -2.02 -9.19 2.04
N ARG A 55 -1.33 -10.22 2.55
CA ARG A 55 -1.13 -11.49 1.85
C ARG A 55 -2.41 -12.33 1.79
N ASP A 56 -3.10 -12.47 2.92
CA ASP A 56 -4.14 -13.49 3.11
C ASP A 56 -5.56 -12.98 2.78
N ALA A 57 -5.80 -11.66 2.84
CA ALA A 57 -7.13 -11.11 2.59
C ALA A 57 -7.52 -11.22 1.10
N PRO A 58 -8.72 -11.77 0.79
CA PRO A 58 -9.18 -11.94 -0.59
C PRO A 58 -9.21 -10.66 -1.43
N GLU A 59 -9.37 -9.50 -0.79
CA GLU A 59 -9.39 -8.17 -1.40
C GLU A 59 -8.00 -7.56 -1.66
N ALA A 60 -6.92 -8.11 -1.08
CA ALA A 60 -5.57 -7.55 -1.16
C ALA A 60 -4.59 -8.48 -1.91
N ARG A 61 -4.50 -9.76 -1.48
CA ARG A 61 -3.70 -10.82 -2.12
C ARG A 61 -2.29 -10.40 -2.59
N PHE A 62 -1.58 -9.63 -1.78
CA PHE A 62 -0.17 -9.31 -2.00
C PHE A 62 0.70 -10.52 -1.66
N GLU A 63 0.65 -11.55 -2.50
CA GLU A 63 1.29 -12.86 -2.27
C GLU A 63 2.81 -12.84 -2.41
N GLN A 64 3.35 -11.83 -3.12
CA GLN A 64 4.77 -11.69 -3.38
C GLN A 64 5.36 -10.49 -2.64
N LEU A 65 6.38 -10.74 -1.83
CA LEU A 65 7.27 -9.71 -1.31
C LEU A 65 8.37 -9.47 -2.34
N ILE A 66 8.35 -8.31 -2.99
CA ILE A 66 9.33 -7.97 -4.02
C ILE A 66 10.67 -7.57 -3.40
N ASP A 67 10.64 -6.73 -2.37
CA ASP A 67 11.84 -6.18 -1.72
C ASP A 67 11.58 -5.85 -0.23
N LEU A 68 12.65 -5.82 0.56
CA LEU A 68 12.66 -5.32 1.94
C LEU A 68 13.89 -4.43 2.13
N CYS A 69 13.63 -3.12 2.20
CA CYS A 69 14.68 -2.11 2.31
C CYS A 69 14.50 -1.24 3.57
N GLY A 70 15.59 -0.62 3.99
CA GLY A 70 15.63 0.34 5.10
C GLY A 70 16.20 1.66 4.62
N MET A 71 15.69 2.76 5.18
CA MET A 71 16.24 4.10 4.95
C MET A 71 16.62 4.72 6.28
N ASP A 72 17.82 5.28 6.35
CA ASP A 72 18.27 6.05 7.50
C ASP A 72 18.00 7.54 7.22
N TYR A 73 17.15 8.14 8.04
CA TYR A 73 16.79 9.54 7.93
C TYR A 73 17.60 10.33 8.94
N GLN A 74 18.60 11.05 8.47
CA GLN A 74 19.27 12.08 9.26
C GLN A 74 18.41 13.35 9.27
N THR A 75 18.15 13.89 10.47
CA THR A 75 17.46 15.18 10.67
C THR A 75 18.42 16.35 10.62
#